data_AF-A0A6G8CAX1-F1
#
_entry.id   AF-A0A6G8CAX1-F1
#
_cell.length_a   1.000
_cell.length_b   1.000
_cell.length_c   1.000
_cell.angle_alpha   90.00
_cell.angle_beta   90.00
_cell.angle_gamma   90.00
#
_symmetry.space_group_name_H-M   'P 1'
#
loop_
_entity.id
_entity.type
_entity.pdbx_description
1 polymer ?
#
loop_
_entity_poly.entity_id
_entity_poly.type
_entity_poly.pdbx_seq_one_letter_code
_entity_poly.pdbx_strand_id
1 'polypeptide(L)'
;MALISHSAPPTSSLSRLRQVWQQGRVSQYLLLLACVAGVAGLFASRALVALSPLVGVAAALANPKAQLALVPWLRNKSAWGLALLYLLLVVSGLYTEDWPVWKHQIYRQLPLIGVPLAFALAVPLSAQQRYAVGCLFVAGASLVGGATVIRYLLNPLANNELIMMGQNTASVTGIFHIHFGLMLALAAYFGPLLSSSRYAGKVAQGLLILGAFRRP
;
A
#
# COMPACT_ATOMS: atom_id res chain seq x y z
N MET A 1 28.92 -56.07 10.93
CA MET A 1 28.48 -55.48 9.64
C MET A 1 26.95 -55.45 9.64
N ALA A 2 26.36 -54.35 10.12
CA ALA A 2 24.94 -54.06 10.01
C ALA A 2 24.81 -52.53 9.96
N LEU A 3 24.51 -52.01 8.77
CA LEU A 3 24.35 -50.59 8.48
C LEU A 3 23.01 -50.12 9.05
N ILE A 4 23.06 -49.17 9.98
CA ILE A 4 21.89 -48.42 10.45
C ILE A 4 21.46 -47.50 9.29
N SER A 5 20.41 -47.87 8.57
CA SER A 5 19.76 -46.98 7.61
C SER A 5 18.94 -45.93 8.38
N HIS A 6 19.47 -44.72 8.52
CA HIS A 6 18.66 -43.55 8.88
C HIS A 6 17.80 -43.15 7.67
N SER A 7 16.61 -43.74 7.56
CA SER A 7 15.57 -43.25 6.68
C SER A 7 14.99 -41.96 7.27
N ALA A 8 15.45 -40.81 6.75
CA ALA A 8 14.78 -39.54 6.96
C ALA A 8 13.31 -39.64 6.45
N PRO A 9 12.30 -39.16 7.21
CA PRO A 9 10.93 -39.25 6.76
C PRO A 9 10.70 -38.35 5.53
N PRO A 10 9.95 -38.82 4.51
CA PRO A 10 9.60 -38.00 3.35
C PRO A 10 8.60 -36.94 3.81
N THR A 11 9.07 -35.72 4.03
CA THR A 11 8.20 -34.57 4.30
C THR A 11 7.43 -34.22 3.03
N SER A 12 6.23 -34.81 2.91
CA SER A 12 5.27 -34.51 1.84
C SER A 12 5.05 -32.99 1.74
N SER A 13 5.00 -32.46 0.52
CA SER A 13 4.82 -31.02 0.24
C SER A 13 3.66 -30.39 1.01
N LEU A 14 2.60 -31.17 1.27
CA LEU A 14 1.43 -30.78 2.05
C LEU A 14 1.74 -30.48 3.53
N SER A 15 2.66 -31.22 4.16
CA SER A 15 3.03 -30.96 5.56
C SER A 15 3.83 -29.66 5.70
N ARG A 16 4.72 -29.36 4.73
CA ARG A 16 5.43 -28.08 4.64
C ARG A 16 4.49 -26.90 4.39
N LEU A 17 3.53 -27.02 3.46
CA LEU A 17 2.55 -25.96 3.20
C LEU A 17 1.68 -25.67 4.42
N ARG A 18 1.22 -26.70 5.12
CA ARG A 18 0.43 -26.56 6.36
C ARG A 18 1.24 -25.88 7.46
N GLN A 19 2.53 -26.21 7.59
CA GLN A 19 3.43 -25.59 8.56
C GLN A 19 3.68 -24.10 8.24
N VAL A 20 3.89 -23.75 6.97
CA VAL A 20 4.07 -22.36 6.51
C VAL A 20 2.80 -21.53 6.71
N TRP A 21 1.62 -22.14 6.50
CA TRP A 21 0.33 -21.50 6.78
C TRP A 21 0.13 -21.26 8.27
N GLN A 22 0.39 -22.25 9.13
CA GLN A 22 0.30 -22.10 10.60
C GLN A 22 1.27 -21.07 11.16
N GLN A 23 2.44 -20.90 10.54
CA GLN A 23 3.41 -19.85 10.87
C GLN A 23 2.98 -18.45 10.40
N GLY A 24 1.91 -18.33 9.60
CA GLY A 24 1.39 -17.05 9.13
C GLY A 24 2.20 -16.40 8.00
N ARG A 25 3.22 -17.09 7.47
CA ARG A 25 4.09 -16.53 6.42
C ARG A 25 3.34 -16.26 5.12
N VAL A 26 2.36 -17.10 4.77
CA VAL A 26 1.51 -16.90 3.58
C VAL A 26 0.77 -15.57 3.66
N SER A 27 0.11 -15.31 4.80
CA SER A 27 -0.58 -14.04 5.06
C SER A 27 0.39 -12.85 4.96
N GLN A 28 1.58 -12.97 5.55
CA GLN A 28 2.59 -11.90 5.50
C GLN A 28 3.10 -11.61 4.08
N TYR A 29 3.36 -12.64 3.25
CA TYR A 29 3.79 -12.44 1.86
C TYR A 29 2.66 -11.92 0.97
N LEU A 30 1.41 -12.34 1.20
CA LEU A 30 0.25 -11.76 0.49
C LEU A 30 0.07 -10.29 0.84
N LEU A 31 0.23 -9.91 2.12
CA LEU A 31 0.19 -8.51 2.53
C LEU A 31 1.35 -7.72 1.90
N LEU A 32 2.54 -8.30 1.83
CA LEU A 32 3.69 -7.67 1.17
C LEU A 32 3.40 -7.44 -0.32
N LEU A 33 2.88 -8.46 -0.99
CA LEU A 33 2.49 -8.38 -2.40
C LEU A 33 1.44 -7.30 -2.61
N ALA A 34 0.41 -7.24 -1.75
CA ALA A 34 -0.60 -6.18 -1.78
C ALA A 34 0.03 -4.78 -1.64
N CYS A 35 0.96 -4.60 -0.70
CA CYS A 35 1.63 -3.32 -0.49
C CYS A 35 2.49 -2.92 -1.69
N VAL A 36 3.30 -3.85 -2.22
CA VAL A 36 4.16 -3.59 -3.38
C VAL A 36 3.32 -3.31 -4.63
N ALA A 37 2.28 -4.10 -4.88
CA ALA A 37 1.37 -3.90 -6.00
C ALA A 37 0.60 -2.58 -5.88
N GLY A 38 0.18 -2.19 -4.67
CA GLY A 38 -0.46 -0.91 -4.40
C GLY A 38 0.47 0.27 -4.70
N VAL A 39 1.69 0.25 -4.16
CA VAL A 39 2.69 1.30 -4.40
C VAL A 39 3.09 1.37 -5.86
N ALA A 40 3.44 0.24 -6.49
CA ALA A 40 3.79 0.21 -7.91
C ALA A 40 2.61 0.65 -8.79
N GLY A 41 1.40 0.25 -8.43
CA GLY A 41 0.17 0.64 -9.09
C GLY A 41 -0.06 2.15 -9.09
N LEU A 42 0.28 2.85 -8.00
CA LEU A 42 0.15 4.31 -7.93
C LEU A 42 0.94 5.00 -9.05
N PHE A 43 2.06 4.42 -9.50
CA PHE A 43 2.91 4.98 -10.54
C PHE A 43 2.60 4.45 -11.94
N ALA A 44 2.09 3.23 -12.05
CA ALA A 44 1.95 2.54 -13.34
C ALA A 44 0.50 2.32 -13.79
N SER A 45 -0.42 1.95 -12.89
CA SER A 45 -1.78 1.53 -13.29
C SER A 45 -2.80 1.58 -12.15
N ARG A 46 -3.93 2.25 -12.44
CA ARG A 46 -5.11 2.29 -11.55
C ARG A 46 -5.69 0.90 -11.27
N ALA A 47 -5.52 -0.05 -12.19
CA ALA A 47 -6.00 -1.42 -12.01
C ALA A 47 -5.22 -2.14 -10.89
N LEU A 48 -3.90 -1.98 -10.84
CA LEU A 48 -3.08 -2.56 -9.76
C LEU A 48 -3.44 -1.96 -8.40
N VAL A 49 -3.71 -0.65 -8.35
CA VAL A 49 -4.18 0.01 -7.13
C VAL A 49 -5.52 -0.57 -6.67
N ALA A 50 -6.45 -0.79 -7.60
CA ALA A 50 -7.77 -1.35 -7.29
C ALA A 50 -7.71 -2.83 -6.85
N LEU A 51 -6.75 -3.62 -7.37
CA LEU A 51 -6.57 -5.02 -6.99
C LEU A 51 -5.84 -5.20 -5.65
N SER A 52 -5.00 -4.23 -5.26
CA SER A 52 -4.20 -4.32 -4.03
C SER A 52 -5.00 -4.60 -2.75
N PRO A 53 -6.17 -3.99 -2.48
CA PRO A 53 -6.94 -4.26 -1.27
C PRO A 53 -7.57 -5.66 -1.32
N LEU A 54 -7.89 -6.20 -2.50
CA LEU A 54 -8.41 -7.56 -2.63
C LEU A 54 -7.36 -8.59 -2.20
N VAL A 55 -6.11 -8.39 -2.62
CA VAL A 55 -4.97 -9.22 -2.18
C VAL A 55 -4.73 -9.03 -0.68
N GLY A 56 -4.89 -7.82 -0.16
CA GLY A 56 -4.80 -7.54 1.29
C GLY A 56 -5.89 -8.24 2.11
N VAL A 57 -7.13 -8.29 1.61
CA VAL A 57 -8.22 -9.05 2.24
C VAL A 57 -7.93 -10.56 2.17
N ALA A 58 -7.40 -11.05 1.05
CA ALA A 58 -6.95 -12.45 0.95
C ALA A 58 -5.83 -12.74 1.97
N ALA A 59 -4.92 -11.79 2.22
CA ALA A 59 -3.90 -11.90 3.26
C ALA A 59 -4.51 -12.00 4.66
N ALA A 60 -5.55 -11.21 4.95
CA ALA A 60 -6.28 -11.28 6.22
C ALA A 60 -6.99 -12.63 6.41
N LEU A 61 -7.66 -13.15 5.38
CA LEU A 61 -8.31 -14.46 5.41
C LEU A 61 -7.31 -15.62 5.54
N ALA A 62 -6.11 -15.46 4.99
CA ALA A 62 -5.04 -16.44 5.10
C ALA A 62 -4.35 -16.46 6.48
N ASN A 63 -4.67 -15.54 7.40
CA ASN A 63 -4.10 -15.56 8.74
C ASN A 63 -4.79 -16.61 9.63
N PRO A 64 -4.09 -17.68 10.07
CA PRO A 64 -4.68 -18.72 10.92
C PRO A 64 -5.12 -18.19 12.30
N LYS A 65 -4.62 -17.03 12.72
CA LYS A 65 -4.95 -16.38 14.00
C LYS A 65 -5.86 -15.15 13.85
N ALA A 66 -6.50 -14.96 12.69
CA ALA A 66 -7.33 -13.79 12.41
C ALA A 66 -8.45 -13.59 13.45
N GLN A 67 -9.04 -14.68 13.94
CA GLN A 67 -10.11 -14.63 14.95
C GLN A 67 -9.66 -13.95 16.25
N LEU A 68 -8.39 -14.14 16.64
CA LEU A 68 -7.81 -13.50 17.84
C LEU A 68 -7.59 -12.01 17.63
N ALA A 69 -7.31 -11.57 16.40
CA ALA A 69 -7.14 -10.16 16.05
C ALA A 69 -8.49 -9.44 15.83
N LEU A 70 -9.55 -10.18 15.51
CA LEU A 70 -10.87 -9.63 15.23
C LEU A 70 -11.53 -9.01 16.46
N VAL A 71 -11.46 -9.68 17.62
CA VAL A 71 -12.11 -9.21 18.85
C VAL A 71 -11.56 -7.86 19.33
N PRO A 72 -10.23 -7.64 19.41
CA PRO A 72 -9.67 -6.32 19.70
C PRO A 72 -10.05 -5.26 18.66
N TRP A 73 -10.08 -5.64 17.38
CA TRP A 73 -10.44 -4.72 16.31
C TRP A 73 -11.90 -4.25 16.40
N LEU A 74 -12.83 -5.16 16.69
CA LEU A 74 -14.24 -4.85 16.94
C LEU A 74 -14.46 -4.04 18.22
N ARG A 75 -13.49 -3.98 19.14
CA ARG A 75 -13.58 -3.10 20.32
C ARG A 75 -13.06 -1.68 20.06
N ASN A 76 -12.47 -1.43 18.89
CA ASN A 76 -11.91 -0.12 18.56
C ASN A 76 -13.03 0.85 18.17
N LYS A 77 -13.30 1.85 19.03
CA LYS A 77 -14.32 2.89 18.79
C LYS A 77 -14.06 3.69 17.51
N SER A 78 -12.79 3.92 17.16
CA SER A 78 -12.44 4.63 15.92
C SER A 78 -12.78 3.80 14.67
N ALA A 79 -12.65 2.48 14.75
CA ALA A 79 -13.06 1.59 13.67
C ALA A 79 -14.59 1.62 13.48
N TRP A 80 -15.35 1.67 14.58
CA TRP A 80 -16.80 1.84 14.51
C TRP A 80 -17.24 3.18 13.93
N GLY A 81 -16.51 4.26 14.20
CA GLY A 81 -16.78 5.56 13.58
C GLY A 81 -16.72 5.50 12.05
N LEU A 82 -15.69 4.84 11.50
CA LEU A 82 -15.60 4.59 10.06
C LEU A 82 -16.67 3.62 9.57
N ALA A 83 -16.93 2.53 10.30
CA ALA A 83 -17.95 1.55 9.94
C ALA A 83 -19.36 2.16 9.88
N LEU A 84 -19.66 3.13 10.75
CA LEU A 84 -20.94 3.83 10.76
C LEU A 84 -21.16 4.65 9.48
N LEU A 85 -20.12 5.32 8.97
CA LEU A 85 -20.19 6.02 7.68
C LEU A 85 -20.53 5.06 6.53
N TYR A 86 -20.02 3.84 6.58
CA TYR A 86 -20.37 2.79 5.62
C TYR A 86 -21.77 2.24 5.81
N LEU A 87 -22.23 2.11 7.05
CA LEU A 87 -23.59 1.69 7.34
C LEU A 87 -24.59 2.66 6.71
N LEU A 88 -24.32 3.98 6.78
CA LEU A 88 -25.14 4.98 6.10
C LEU A 88 -25.18 4.79 4.58
N LEU A 89 -24.05 4.42 3.96
CA LEU A 89 -24.01 4.12 2.52
C LEU A 89 -24.79 2.84 2.16
N VAL A 90 -24.77 1.83 3.03
CA VAL A 90 -25.58 0.62 2.83
C VAL A 90 -27.07 0.94 2.97
N VAL A 91 -27.43 1.73 3.99
CA VAL A 91 -28.82 2.18 4.22
C VAL A 91 -29.31 3.06 3.06
N SER A 92 -28.46 3.91 2.48
CA SER A 92 -28.86 4.72 1.32
C SER A 92 -29.21 3.87 0.09
N GLY A 93 -28.67 2.65 0.00
CA GLY A 93 -29.04 1.68 -1.04
C GLY A 93 -30.48 1.18 -0.94
N LEU A 94 -31.10 1.25 0.24
CA LEU A 94 -32.51 0.88 0.43
C LEU A 94 -33.48 1.96 -0.10
N TYR A 95 -32.97 3.18 -0.31
CA TYR A 95 -33.77 4.34 -0.72
C TYR A 95 -33.43 4.83 -2.14
N THR A 96 -32.44 4.23 -2.79
CA THR A 96 -32.00 4.66 -4.12
C THR A 96 -32.77 3.96 -5.23
N GLU A 97 -33.22 4.74 -6.21
CA GLU A 97 -33.78 4.20 -7.46
C GLU A 97 -32.66 4.00 -8.51
N ASP A 98 -31.57 4.78 -8.41
CA ASP A 98 -30.42 4.71 -9.33
C ASP A 98 -29.35 3.71 -8.84
N TRP A 99 -29.65 2.44 -9.02
CA TRP A 99 -28.75 1.34 -8.67
C TRP A 99 -27.38 1.36 -9.36
N PRO A 100 -27.25 1.71 -10.66
CA PRO A 100 -25.95 1.86 -11.31
C PRO A 100 -25.02 2.84 -10.59
N VAL A 101 -25.51 4.03 -10.23
CA VAL A 101 -24.72 5.05 -9.54
C VAL A 101 -24.34 4.59 -8.14
N TRP A 102 -25.30 4.03 -7.39
CA TRP A 102 -25.04 3.54 -6.04
C TRP A 102 -23.97 2.42 -6.02
N LYS A 103 -24.06 1.44 -6.94
CA LYS A 103 -23.06 0.36 -7.06
C LYS A 103 -21.67 0.93 -7.36
N HIS A 104 -21.58 1.89 -8.27
CA HIS A 104 -20.31 2.53 -8.61
C HIS A 104 -19.69 3.23 -7.39
N GLN A 105 -20.51 3.91 -6.58
CA GLN A 105 -20.07 4.57 -5.36
C GLN A 105 -19.56 3.56 -4.32
N ILE A 106 -20.27 2.45 -4.12
CA ILE A 106 -19.84 1.35 -3.24
C ILE A 106 -18.46 0.83 -3.67
N TYR A 107 -18.27 0.50 -4.96
CA TYR A 107 -17.00 -0.02 -5.45
C TYR A 107 -15.85 0.97 -5.27
N ARG A 108 -16.10 2.26 -5.44
CA ARG A 108 -15.09 3.31 -5.22
C ARG A 108 -14.65 3.39 -3.76
N GLN A 109 -15.54 3.09 -2.82
CA GLN A 109 -15.26 3.18 -1.39
C GLN A 109 -14.79 1.86 -0.77
N LEU A 110 -14.95 0.72 -1.43
CA LEU A 110 -14.48 -0.59 -0.94
C LEU A 110 -13.04 -0.57 -0.40
N PRO A 111 -12.06 0.10 -1.04
CA PRO A 111 -10.69 0.17 -0.53
C PRO A 111 -10.57 0.76 0.88
N LEU A 112 -11.44 1.69 1.31
CA LEU A 112 -11.32 2.26 2.66
C LEU A 112 -11.82 1.30 3.76
N ILE A 113 -12.49 0.19 3.42
CA ILE A 113 -12.69 -0.95 4.35
C ILE A 113 -11.57 -1.98 4.16
N GLY A 114 -11.31 -2.35 2.91
CA GLY A 114 -10.38 -3.43 2.59
C GLY A 114 -8.97 -3.19 3.11
N VAL A 115 -8.47 -1.95 3.00
CA VAL A 115 -7.13 -1.58 3.47
C VAL A 115 -7.03 -1.67 5.01
N PRO A 116 -7.86 -0.98 5.82
CA PRO A 116 -7.81 -1.14 7.27
C PRO A 116 -8.00 -2.58 7.74
N LEU A 117 -8.90 -3.34 7.10
CA LEU A 117 -9.15 -4.74 7.44
C LEU A 117 -7.90 -5.60 7.17
N ALA A 118 -7.27 -5.42 6.01
CA ALA A 118 -6.04 -6.12 5.65
C ALA A 118 -4.94 -5.87 6.71
N PHE A 119 -4.70 -4.62 7.09
CA PHE A 119 -3.66 -4.29 8.07
C PHE A 119 -4.02 -4.66 9.51
N ALA A 120 -5.31 -4.73 9.86
CA ALA A 120 -5.75 -5.13 11.19
C ALA A 120 -5.70 -6.65 11.40
N LEU A 121 -6.03 -7.44 10.36
CA LEU A 121 -6.23 -8.88 10.50
C LEU A 121 -5.14 -9.72 9.86
N ALA A 122 -4.39 -9.23 8.88
CA ALA A 122 -3.28 -9.99 8.30
C ALA A 122 -2.08 -10.04 9.25
N VAL A 123 -1.20 -11.02 9.03
CA VAL A 123 0.06 -11.10 9.77
C VAL A 123 0.92 -9.88 9.42
N PRO A 124 1.38 -9.11 10.42
CA PRO A 124 2.05 -7.85 10.18
C PRO A 124 3.36 -8.06 9.41
N LEU A 125 3.67 -7.14 8.50
CA LEU A 125 4.95 -7.10 7.80
C LEU A 125 6.11 -6.96 8.80
N SER A 126 7.24 -7.58 8.47
CA SER A 126 8.48 -7.38 9.22
C SER A 126 8.97 -5.95 9.08
N ALA A 127 9.79 -5.47 10.02
CA ALA A 127 10.29 -4.10 9.95
C ALA A 127 11.13 -3.83 8.68
N GLN A 128 11.86 -4.83 8.18
CA GLN A 128 12.60 -4.74 6.92
C GLN A 128 11.67 -4.65 5.70
N GLN A 129 10.56 -5.41 5.70
CA GLN A 129 9.55 -5.34 4.63
C GLN A 129 8.86 -3.98 4.59
N ARG A 130 8.47 -3.44 5.75
CA ARG A 130 7.88 -2.09 5.83
C ARG A 130 8.85 -1.03 5.33
N TYR A 131 10.12 -1.14 5.72
CA TYR A 131 11.18 -0.26 5.23
C TYR A 131 11.30 -0.33 3.71
N ALA A 132 11.37 -1.54 3.13
CA ALA A 132 11.49 -1.72 1.67
C ALA A 132 10.29 -1.13 0.91
N VAL A 133 9.05 -1.35 1.38
CA VAL A 133 7.84 -0.77 0.79
C VAL A 133 7.87 0.76 0.88
N GLY A 134 8.28 1.31 2.02
CA GLY A 134 8.43 2.75 2.21
C GLY A 134 9.47 3.36 1.27
N CYS A 135 10.64 2.73 1.14
CA CYS A 135 11.68 3.16 0.20
C CYS A 135 11.19 3.11 -1.25
N LEU A 136 10.46 2.06 -1.64
CA LEU A 136 9.86 1.96 -2.97
C LEU A 136 8.93 3.14 -3.25
N PHE A 137 8.07 3.48 -2.29
CA PHE A 137 7.15 4.62 -2.42
C PHE A 137 7.89 5.95 -2.54
N VAL A 138 8.83 6.23 -1.62
CA VAL A 138 9.59 7.49 -1.62
C VAL A 138 10.43 7.62 -2.88
N ALA A 139 11.16 6.56 -3.26
CA ALA A 139 11.98 6.58 -4.47
C ALA A 139 11.11 6.77 -5.72
N GLY A 140 10.00 6.06 -5.84
CA GLY A 140 9.08 6.21 -6.96
C GLY A 140 8.51 7.63 -7.08
N ALA A 141 8.05 8.20 -5.96
CA ALA A 141 7.52 9.56 -5.93
C ALA A 141 8.57 10.60 -6.29
N SER A 142 9.78 10.48 -5.73
CA SER A 142 10.90 11.37 -6.04
C SER A 142 11.35 11.26 -7.50
N LEU A 143 11.37 10.06 -8.08
CA LEU A 143 11.73 9.86 -9.48
C LEU A 143 10.71 10.50 -10.42
N VAL A 144 9.41 10.26 -10.20
CA VAL A 144 8.36 10.88 -11.03
C VAL A 144 8.31 12.39 -10.81
N GLY A 145 8.56 12.87 -9.58
CA GLY A 145 8.72 14.28 -9.25
C GLY A 145 9.86 14.93 -10.04
N GLY A 146 11.06 14.36 -9.94
CA GLY A 146 12.24 14.83 -10.66
C GLY A 146 12.04 14.83 -12.17
N ALA A 147 11.47 13.75 -12.73
CA ALA A 147 11.15 13.67 -14.15
C ALA A 147 10.14 14.75 -14.59
N THR A 148 9.16 15.07 -13.75
CA THR A 148 8.17 16.12 -14.02
C THR A 148 8.81 17.52 -13.99
N VAL A 149 9.71 17.78 -13.04
CA VAL A 149 10.48 19.03 -13.00
C VAL A 149 11.40 19.15 -14.20
N ILE A 150 12.12 18.10 -14.58
CA ILE A 150 12.98 18.10 -15.76
C ILE A 150 12.15 18.40 -17.02
N ARG A 151 11.00 17.74 -17.19
CA ARG A 151 10.09 18.01 -18.33
C ARG A 151 9.62 19.46 -18.36
N TYR A 152 9.34 20.05 -17.19
CA TYR A 152 8.98 21.45 -17.09
C TYR A 152 10.14 22.36 -17.54
N LEU A 153 11.35 22.12 -17.03
CA LEU A 153 12.54 22.91 -17.33
C LEU A 153 12.99 22.82 -18.80
N LEU A 154 12.66 21.72 -19.50
CA LEU A 154 12.93 21.57 -20.93
C LEU A 154 12.04 22.46 -21.81
N ASN A 155 10.85 22.86 -21.35
CA ASN A 155 9.90 23.69 -22.11
C ASN A 155 9.19 24.71 -21.19
N PRO A 156 9.91 25.67 -20.59
CA PRO A 156 9.34 26.53 -19.55
C PRO A 156 8.26 27.47 -20.10
N LEU A 157 8.40 27.97 -21.34
CA LEU A 157 7.46 28.90 -21.95
C LEU A 157 6.06 28.27 -22.15
N ALA A 158 6.02 27.07 -22.76
CA ALA A 158 4.77 26.37 -23.00
C ALA A 158 4.06 25.96 -21.69
N ASN A 159 4.83 25.58 -20.66
CA ASN A 159 4.25 25.25 -19.36
C ASN A 159 3.74 26.48 -18.60
N ASN A 160 4.44 27.61 -18.69
CA ASN A 160 3.99 28.87 -18.10
C ASN A 160 2.68 29.34 -18.75
N GLU A 161 2.52 29.18 -20.06
CA GLU A 161 1.28 29.52 -20.75
C GLU A 161 0.10 28.70 -20.22
N LEU A 162 0.28 27.40 -20.02
CA LEU A 162 -0.74 26.54 -19.39
C LEU A 162 -1.10 27.03 -17.99
N ILE A 163 -0.10 27.39 -17.17
CA ILE A 163 -0.32 27.90 -15.81
C ILE A 163 -1.08 29.23 -15.83
N MET A 164 -0.73 30.13 -16.74
CA MET A 164 -1.41 31.43 -16.91
C MET A 164 -2.87 31.27 -17.36
N MET A 165 -3.19 30.18 -18.07
CA MET A 165 -4.56 29.80 -18.42
C MET A 165 -5.27 28.99 -17.32
N GLY A 166 -4.68 28.87 -16.12
CA GLY A 166 -5.25 28.12 -15.00
C GLY A 166 -5.16 26.60 -15.13
N GLN A 167 -4.34 26.10 -16.06
CA GLN A 167 -4.10 24.66 -16.25
C GLN A 167 -2.85 24.21 -15.49
N ASN A 168 -2.92 23.01 -14.92
CA ASN A 168 -1.80 22.40 -14.23
C ASN A 168 -0.92 21.63 -15.21
N THR A 169 0.40 21.72 -15.05
CA THR A 169 1.33 20.84 -15.75
C THR A 169 1.10 19.40 -15.28
N ALA A 170 0.73 18.51 -16.22
CA ALA A 170 0.54 17.10 -15.93
C ALA A 170 1.88 16.44 -15.53
N SER A 171 1.82 15.49 -14.60
CA SER A 171 3.00 14.66 -14.31
C SER A 171 3.42 13.88 -15.55
N VAL A 172 4.68 13.42 -15.61
CA VAL A 172 5.17 12.59 -16.72
C VAL A 172 4.34 11.32 -16.91
N THR A 173 3.78 10.79 -15.83
CA THR A 173 2.94 9.59 -15.82
C THR A 173 1.45 9.86 -16.09
N GLY A 174 1.04 11.13 -16.24
CA GLY A 174 -0.38 11.50 -16.40
C GLY A 174 -1.22 11.29 -15.14
N ILE A 175 -0.59 11.14 -13.97
CA ILE A 175 -1.29 11.06 -12.69
C ILE A 175 -1.93 12.42 -12.40
N PHE A 176 -3.17 12.39 -11.91
CA PHE A 176 -3.89 13.60 -11.56
C PHE A 176 -3.16 14.40 -10.47
N HIS A 177 -3.04 15.71 -10.69
CA HIS A 177 -2.19 16.60 -9.90
C HIS A 177 -2.47 16.58 -8.39
N ILE A 178 -3.72 16.40 -7.95
CA ILE A 178 -4.05 16.29 -6.51
C ILE A 178 -3.44 15.04 -5.88
N HIS A 179 -3.61 13.88 -6.53
CA HIS A 179 -3.06 12.62 -6.03
C HIS A 179 -1.54 12.66 -6.04
N PHE A 180 -0.97 13.19 -7.12
CA PHE A 180 0.48 13.31 -7.26
C PHE A 180 1.09 14.26 -6.22
N GLY A 181 0.46 15.42 -5.97
CA GLY A 181 0.87 16.36 -4.92
C GLY A 181 0.83 15.73 -3.53
N LEU A 182 -0.22 14.97 -3.21
CA LEU A 182 -0.30 14.23 -1.96
C LEU A 182 0.81 13.18 -1.85
N MET A 183 1.10 12.45 -2.93
CA MET A 183 2.19 11.47 -2.96
C MET A 183 3.55 12.12 -2.70
N LEU A 184 3.82 13.29 -3.32
CA LEU A 184 5.05 14.05 -3.09
C LEU A 184 5.15 14.55 -1.64
N ALA A 185 4.05 15.09 -1.08
CA ALA A 185 4.03 15.55 0.31
C ALA A 185 4.30 14.40 1.30
N LEU A 186 3.66 13.24 1.08
CA LEU A 186 3.91 12.05 1.89
C LEU A 186 5.34 11.53 1.71
N ALA A 187 5.89 11.57 0.50
CA ALA A 187 7.27 11.14 0.26
C ALA A 187 8.28 12.06 0.96
N ALA A 188 8.05 13.38 0.93
CA ALA A 188 8.88 14.35 1.66
C ALA A 188 8.79 14.16 3.18
N TYR A 189 7.62 13.78 3.71
CA TYR A 189 7.46 13.47 5.13
C TYR A 189 8.14 12.14 5.53
N PHE A 190 7.93 11.08 4.74
CA PHE A 190 8.43 9.74 5.08
C PHE A 190 9.91 9.54 4.76
N GLY A 191 10.49 10.29 3.81
CA GLY A 191 11.91 10.20 3.46
C GLY A 191 12.84 10.31 4.69
N PRO A 192 12.78 11.40 5.47
CA PRO A 192 13.56 11.54 6.70
C PRO A 192 13.30 10.44 7.72
N LEU A 193 12.04 10.05 7.92
CA LEU A 193 11.67 9.00 8.87
C LEU A 193 12.24 7.63 8.48
N LEU A 194 12.34 7.33 7.19
CA LEU A 194 12.98 6.10 6.70
C LEU A 194 14.51 6.18 6.82
N SER A 195 15.09 7.37 6.64
CA SER A 195 16.54 7.58 6.77
C SER A 195 17.04 7.31 8.20
N SER A 196 16.23 7.58 9.23
CA SER A 196 16.58 7.29 10.62
C SER A 196 16.39 5.82 11.01
N SER A 197 15.89 4.98 10.10
CA SER A 197 15.69 3.56 10.40
C SER A 197 17.02 2.81 10.52
N ARG A 198 17.04 1.78 11.38
CA ARG A 198 18.18 0.87 11.53
C ARG A 198 18.59 0.11 10.25
N TYR A 199 17.75 0.15 9.23
CA TYR A 199 17.96 -0.54 7.95
C TYR A 199 18.56 0.38 6.87
N ALA A 200 18.68 1.68 7.16
CA ALA A 200 19.24 2.63 6.21
C ALA A 200 20.78 2.61 6.26
N GLY A 201 21.41 2.14 5.17
CA GLY A 201 22.83 2.36 4.94
C GLY A 201 23.13 3.84 4.66
N LYS A 202 24.39 4.27 4.85
CA LYS A 202 24.81 5.69 4.71
C LYS A 202 24.39 6.34 3.37
N VAL A 203 24.41 5.57 2.28
CA VAL A 203 23.97 6.02 0.94
C VAL A 203 22.46 6.22 0.88
N ALA A 204 21.68 5.28 1.41
CA ALA A 204 20.23 5.38 1.47
C ALA A 204 19.78 6.56 2.35
N GLN A 205 20.50 6.83 3.44
CA GLN A 205 20.26 8.00 4.30
C GLN A 205 20.42 9.30 3.51
N GLY A 206 21.54 9.46 2.79
CA GLY A 206 21.77 10.65 1.97
C GLY A 206 20.69 10.86 0.91
N LEU A 207 20.31 9.81 0.18
CA LEU A 207 19.28 9.88 -0.86
C LEU A 207 17.87 10.18 -0.32
N LEU A 208 17.52 9.63 0.84
CA LEU A 208 16.22 9.85 1.48
C LEU A 208 16.11 11.24 2.13
N ILE A 209 17.23 11.81 2.58
CA ILE A 209 17.30 13.17 3.16
C ILE A 209 17.37 14.23 2.06
N LEU A 210 18.05 13.98 0.93
CA LEU A 210 18.09 14.93 -0.18
C LEU A 210 16.70 15.27 -0.75
N GLY A 211 15.71 14.38 -0.56
CA GLY A 211 14.31 14.62 -0.92
C GLY A 211 13.50 15.44 0.09
N ALA A 212 14.05 15.75 1.27
CA ALA A 212 13.34 16.45 2.33
C ALA A 212 14.24 17.52 2.95
N PHE A 213 13.87 18.78 2.73
CA PHE A 213 14.58 19.94 3.28
C PHE A 213 15.01 19.68 4.73
N ARG A 214 16.33 19.62 4.88
CA ARG A 214 17.06 19.39 6.13
C ARG A 214 16.55 20.41 7.16
N ARG A 215 15.70 19.99 8.09
CA ARG A 215 15.47 20.79 9.30
C ARG A 215 16.66 20.56 10.24
N PRO A 216 17.26 21.64 10.78
CA PRO A 216 18.34 21.56 11.76
C PRO A 216 17.89 20.85 13.04
#